data_AF-A0A5B6X5R9-F1
#
_entry.id   AF-A0A5B6X5R9-F1
#
_cell.length_a   1.000
_cell.length_b   1.000
_cell.length_c   1.000
_cell.angle_alpha   90.00
_cell.angle_beta   90.00
_cell.angle_gamma   90.00
#
_symmetry.space_group_name_H-M   'P 1'
#
loop_
_entity.id
_entity.type
_entity.pdbx_description
1 polymer ?
#
loop_
_entity_poly.entity_id
_entity_poly.type
_entity_poly.pdbx_seq_one_letter_code
_entity_poly.pdbx_strand_id
1 'polypeptide(L)' 'MVRSDNGAEYTSEKFEKFYKEFGVHHQLKEKRSKLDNRSQPRIFAGYSSAKKGYRIYNYFTKKVIISRDVKFDERKI' A
#
# COMPACT_ATOMS: atom_id res chain seq x y z
N MET A 1 19.17 15.18 -14.42
CA MET A 1 18.79 14.68 -13.06
C MET A 1 17.87 13.49 -13.26
N VAL A 2 18.43 12.29 -13.39
CA VAL A 2 17.64 11.05 -13.52
C VAL A 2 17.63 10.41 -12.14
N ARG A 3 16.51 10.50 -11.44
CA ARG A 3 16.29 9.74 -10.22
C ARG A 3 15.75 8.38 -10.64
N SER A 4 16.56 7.37 -10.36
CA SER A 4 16.40 5.99 -10.81
C SER A 4 15.32 5.26 -10.00
N ASP A 5 14.75 4.23 -10.61
CA ASP A 5 13.41 3.70 -10.40
C ASP A 5 13.30 2.66 -9.27
N ASN A 6 12.25 2.80 -8.46
CA ASN A 6 11.62 1.79 -7.60
C ASN A 6 12.49 0.98 -6.60
N GLY A 7 13.78 1.27 -6.44
CA GLY A 7 14.65 0.56 -5.51
C GLY A 7 14.89 -0.92 -5.87
N ALA A 8 14.63 -1.30 -7.12
CA ALA A 8 15.04 -2.60 -7.66
C ALA A 8 16.55 -2.66 -7.98
N GLU A 9 17.24 -1.52 -7.94
CA GLU A 9 18.68 -1.38 -8.20
C GLU A 9 19.58 -2.26 -7.33
N TYR A 10 19.05 -2.79 -6.22
CA TYR A 10 19.75 -3.69 -5.30
C TYR A 10 19.43 -5.17 -5.50
N THR A 11 18.58 -5.56 -6.47
CA THR A 11 18.35 -6.96 -6.85
C THR A 11 19.46 -7.47 -7.77
N SER A 12 20.71 -7.43 -7.30
CA SER A 12 21.79 -8.10 -8.04
C SER A 12 21.59 -9.61 -7.96
N GLU A 13 22.00 -10.35 -9.00
CA GLU A 13 22.00 -11.81 -8.98
C GLU A 13 22.74 -12.37 -7.74
N LYS A 14 23.75 -11.64 -7.28
CA LYS A 14 24.51 -11.93 -6.05
C LYS A 14 23.64 -11.88 -4.80
N PHE A 15 22.77 -10.87 -4.69
CA PHE A 15 21.84 -10.71 -3.56
C PHE A 15 20.71 -11.73 -3.61
N GLU A 16 20.14 -11.99 -4.78
CA GLU A 16 19.09 -13.01 -4.93
C GLU A 16 19.60 -14.41 -4.56
N LYS A 17 20.84 -14.74 -4.95
CA LYS A 17 21.50 -15.98 -4.56
C LYS A 17 21.73 -16.06 -3.05
N PHE A 18 22.20 -14.98 -2.42
CA PHE A 18 22.37 -14.89 -0.97
C PHE A 18 21.04 -15.11 -0.23
N TYR A 19 19.97 -14.42 -0.63
CA TYR A 19 18.67 -14.59 0.00
C TYR A 19 18.15 -16.02 -0.11
N LYS A 20 18.33 -16.66 -1.27
CA LYS A 20 17.95 -18.06 -1.49
C LYS A 20 18.77 -19.04 -0.64
N GLU A 21 20.07 -18.81 -0.51
CA GLU A 21 20.99 -19.65 0.27
C GLU A 21 20.68 -19.60 1.77
N PHE A 22 20.36 -18.41 2.29
CA PHE A 22 20.06 -18.20 3.71
C PHE A 22 18.57 -18.31 4.06
N GLY A 23 17.72 -18.71 3.10
CA GLY A 23 16.28 -18.85 3.31
C GLY A 23 15.56 -17.53 3.64
N VAL A 24 16.18 -16.39 3.31
CA VAL A 24 15.61 -15.07 3.55
C VAL A 24 14.63 -14.74 2.43
N HIS A 25 13.37 -14.52 2.78
CA HIS A 25 12.36 -14.14 1.79
C HIS A 25 12.45 -12.63 1.51
N HIS A 26 13.01 -12.26 0.36
CA HIS A 26 13.06 -10.87 -0.08
C HIS A 26 11.65 -10.37 -0.45
N GLN A 27 11.12 -9.40 0.31
CA GLN A 27 9.88 -8.71 -0.06
C GLN A 27 10.21 -7.47 -0.90
N LEU A 28 10.09 -7.62 -2.21
CA LEU A 28 10.05 -6.47 -3.11
C LEU A 28 8.81 -5.64 -2.77
N LYS A 29 8.98 -4.32 -2.68
CA LYS A 29 7.84 -3.43 -2.54
C LYS A 29 6.91 -3.60 -3.74
N GLU A 30 5.62 -3.38 -3.52
CA GLU A 30 4.65 -3.21 -4.62
C GLU A 30 5.20 -2.26 -5.68
N LYS A 31 4.68 -2.34 -6.91
CA LYS A 31 4.97 -1.42 -8.05
C LYS A 31 4.52 0.02 -7.73
N ARG A 32 5.08 0.60 -6.68
CA ARG A 32 4.86 1.94 -6.19
C ARG A 32 6.21 2.58 -5.99
N SER A 33 6.42 3.68 -6.70
CA SER A 33 7.56 4.56 -6.48
C SER A 33 7.46 5.17 -5.08
N LYS A 34 8.59 5.64 -4.55
CA LYS A 34 8.67 6.25 -3.21
C LYS A 34 7.76 7.47 -3.04
N LEU A 35 7.30 8.06 -4.14
CA LEU A 35 6.45 9.25 -4.19
C LEU A 35 5.03 8.98 -4.70
N ASP A 36 4.69 7.73 -5.00
CA ASP A 36 3.35 7.41 -5.47
C ASP A 36 2.33 7.62 -4.36
N ASN A 37 1.20 8.24 -4.73
CA ASN A 37 0.09 8.47 -3.83
C ASN A 37 -0.31 7.17 -3.16
N ARG A 38 -0.24 7.10 -1.82
CA ARG A 38 -0.65 5.94 -1.03
C ARG A 38 -2.17 5.79 -0.95
N SER A 39 -2.89 6.90 -1.01
CA SER A 39 -4.34 6.94 -0.91
C SER A 39 -4.99 6.35 -2.16
N GLN A 40 -6.05 5.58 -1.95
CA GLN A 40 -6.90 5.06 -3.03
C GLN A 40 -8.33 5.53 -2.76
N PRO A 41 -9.04 6.05 -3.79
CA PRO A 41 -10.43 6.46 -3.63
C PRO A 41 -11.29 5.25 -3.28
N ARG A 42 -12.09 5.39 -2.22
CA ARG A 42 -12.96 4.35 -1.69
C ARG A 42 -14.23 4.99 -1.13
N ILE A 43 -15.25 4.16 -0.90
CA ILE A 43 -16.56 4.63 -0.47
C ILE A 43 -16.61 4.59 1.06
N PHE A 44 -16.97 5.72 1.67
CA PHE A 44 -17.25 5.77 3.10
C PHE A 44 -18.54 5.01 3.40
N ALA A 45 -18.49 4.08 4.35
CA ALA A 45 -19.61 3.23 4.73
C ALA A 45 -20.09 3.45 6.18
N GLY A 46 -19.45 4.36 6.93
CA GLY A 46 -19.81 4.70 8.31
C GLY A 46 -18.69 4.45 9.31
N TYR A 47 -19.05 4.37 10.58
CA TYR A 47 -18.12 4.16 11.69
C TYR A 47 -18.06 2.69 12.09
N SER A 48 -16.89 2.25 12.57
CA SER A 48 -16.75 0.91 13.14
C SER A 48 -17.19 0.89 14.61
N SER A 49 -18.00 -0.09 14.98
CA SER A 49 -18.46 -0.29 16.37
C SER A 49 -17.41 -0.97 17.26
N ALA A 50 -16.55 -1.81 16.68
CA ALA A 50 -15.59 -2.62 17.45
C ALA A 50 -14.21 -1.96 17.63
N LYS A 51 -13.82 -1.09 16.70
CA LYS A 51 -12.51 -0.41 16.67
C LYS A 51 -12.72 1.06 16.37
N LYS A 52 -11.92 1.94 16.99
CA LYS A 52 -11.85 3.35 16.56
C LYS A 52 -11.37 3.38 15.10
N GLY A 53 -12.20 3.86 14.18
CA GLY A 53 -11.91 3.90 12.76
C GLY A 53 -13.17 3.94 11.91
N TYR A 54 -12.97 4.23 10.62
CA TYR A 54 -14.03 4.32 9.63
C TYR A 54 -14.16 3.00 8.88
N ARG A 55 -15.41 2.59 8.61
CA ARG A 55 -15.73 1.52 7.67
C ARG A 55 -15.65 2.08 6.26
N ILE A 56 -14.84 1.44 5.44
CA ILE A 56 -14.55 1.86 4.08
C ILE A 56 -14.80 0.69 3.16
N TYR A 57 -15.68 0.88 2.18
CA TYR A 57 -15.96 -0.13 1.19
C TYR A 57 -15.03 0.01 -0.01
N ASN A 58 -14.35 -1.09 -0.35
CA ASN A 58 -13.55 -1.19 -1.56
C ASN A 58 -14.38 -1.86 -2.67
N TYR A 59 -14.72 -1.07 -3.70
CA TYR A 59 -15.50 -1.54 -4.85
C TYR A 59 -14.84 -2.68 -5.64
N PHE A 60 -13.50 -2.67 -5.74
CA PHE A 60 -12.75 -3.66 -6.52
C PHE A 60 -12.71 -5.01 -5.82
N THR A 61 -12.46 -5.01 -4.51
CA THR A 61 -12.36 -6.27 -3.75
C THR A 61 -13.68 -6.72 -3.14
N LYS A 62 -14.73 -5.87 -3.22
CA LYS A 62 -16.04 -6.08 -2.59
C LYS A 62 -15.99 -6.28 -1.08
N LYS A 63 -14.93 -5.78 -0.42
CA LYS A 63 -14.72 -5.93 1.03
C LYS A 63 -14.86 -4.59 1.76
N VAL A 64 -15.35 -4.66 2.99
CA VAL A 64 -15.30 -3.56 3.95
C VAL A 64 -14.04 -3.70 4.79
N ILE A 65 -13.23 -2.63 4.82
CA ILE A 65 -12.05 -2.53 5.69
C ILE A 65 -12.29 -1.45 6.75
N ILE A 66 -11.56 -1.52 7.85
CA ILE A 66 -11.57 -0.48 8.89
C ILE A 66 -10.22 0.23 8.84
N SER A 67 -10.23 1.56 8.66
CA SER A 67 -9.02 2.39 8.69
C SER A 67 -9.25 3.66 9.48
N ARG A 68 -8.19 4.16 10.14
CA ARG A 68 -8.17 5.49 10.77
C ARG A 68 -7.62 6.55 9.83
N ASP A 69 -6.69 6.15 8.96
CA ASP A 69 -6.04 7.03 8.00
C ASP A 69 -6.93 7.20 6.77
N VAL A 70 -7.83 8.18 6.83
CA VAL A 70 -8.78 8.52 5.77
C VAL A 70 -8.78 10.02 5.59
N LYS A 71 -8.70 10.47 4.34
CA LYS A 71 -8.93 11.86 3.96
C LYS A 71 -10.27 11.93 3.23
N PHE A 72 -11.20 12.68 3.77
CA PHE A 72 -12.50 12.92 3.15
C PHE A 72 -12.39 14.04 2.12
N ASP A 73 -13.16 13.92 1.04
CA ASP A 73 -13.39 15.02 0.10
C ASP A 73 -14.66 15.75 0.52
N GLU A 74 -14.49 16.80 1.30
CA GLU A 74 -15.58 17.60 1.90
C GLU A 74 -16.24 18.56 0.89
N ARG A 75 -15.70 18.67 -0.34
CA ARG A 75 -16.21 19.57 -1.38
C ARG A 75 -17.54 19.15 -1.99
N LYS A 76 -18.07 17.99 -1.57
CA LYS A 76 -19.32 17.41 -2.07
C LYS A 76 -20.38 17.24 -0.96
N ILE A 77 -20.25 17.99 0.13
CA ILE A 77 -21.30 18.11 1.14
C ILE A 77 -22.29 19.19 0.69
#